data_AF-A0A916E7A0-F1
#
_entry.id   AF-A0A916E7A0-F1
#
_cell.length_a   1.000
_cell.length_b   1.000
_cell.length_c   1.000
_cell.angle_alpha   90.00
_cell.angle_beta   90.00
_cell.angle_gamma   90.00
#
_symmetry.space_group_name_H-M   'P 1'
#
loop_
_entity.id
_entity.type
_entity.pdbx_description
1 polymer ?
#
loop_
_entity_poly.entity_id
_entity_poly.type
_entity_poly.pdbx_seq_one_letter_code
_entity_poly.pdbx_strand_id
1 'polypeptide(L)'
;MSLTSRNAQSTNWDNPGSQKTLSQISTKIYGEYYSGKIDSVWKATTENFIFSFANDNDTKDMKICRMNYHDVTYNTSNYKKLCFGFAFKISRQHLYINNSYYNDDNVLKRMLMPVPEEIEVFEIISS
;
A
#
# COMPACT_ATOMS: atom_id res chain seq x y z
N MET A 1 -22.32 -41.54 37.66
CA MET A 1 -21.65 -41.91 36.39
C MET A 1 -21.16 -40.61 35.77
N SER A 2 -19.84 -40.41 35.71
CA SER A 2 -19.17 -39.19 35.26
C SER A 2 -18.86 -39.29 33.77
N LEU A 3 -19.13 -38.23 33.00
CA LEU A 3 -18.46 -37.94 31.73
C LEU A 3 -18.27 -36.41 31.62
N THR A 4 -17.15 -35.97 32.19
CA THR A 4 -16.21 -34.93 31.73
C THR A 4 -16.69 -33.87 30.72
N SER A 5 -16.69 -32.62 31.20
CA SER A 5 -16.70 -31.39 30.41
C SER A 5 -15.49 -31.29 29.47
N ARG A 6 -15.73 -31.12 28.17
CA ARG A 6 -14.66 -30.67 27.25
C ARG A 6 -14.48 -29.17 27.38
N ASN A 7 -13.29 -28.78 27.82
CA ASN A 7 -12.75 -27.43 27.71
C ASN A 7 -12.76 -26.98 26.24
N ALA A 8 -13.71 -26.13 25.87
CA ALA A 8 -13.50 -25.21 24.77
C ALA A 8 -12.85 -23.96 25.37
N GLN A 9 -11.56 -23.78 25.11
CA GLN A 9 -10.85 -22.55 25.43
C GLN A 9 -11.61 -21.39 24.79
N SER A 10 -12.19 -20.53 25.64
CA SER A 10 -12.62 -19.19 25.26
C SER A 10 -11.41 -18.49 24.64
N THR A 11 -11.43 -18.30 23.32
CA THR A 11 -10.52 -17.36 22.70
C THR A 11 -11.09 -15.99 23.01
N ASN A 12 -10.36 -15.23 23.83
CA ASN A 12 -10.65 -13.85 24.20
C ASN A 12 -10.84 -12.97 22.95
N TRP A 13 -12.06 -12.91 22.43
CA TRP A 13 -12.50 -11.90 21.48
C TRP A 13 -13.29 -10.77 22.17
N ASP A 14 -13.52 -10.89 23.49
CA ASP A 14 -14.24 -9.91 24.30
C ASP A 14 -13.30 -8.99 25.10
N ASN A 15 -12.17 -8.59 24.51
CA ASN A 15 -11.39 -7.49 25.06
C ASN A 15 -11.73 -6.21 24.27
N PRO A 16 -12.51 -5.26 24.83
CA PRO A 16 -12.88 -4.02 24.14
C PRO A 16 -11.69 -3.05 23.95
N GLY A 17 -10.47 -3.45 24.36
CA GLY A 17 -9.24 -2.66 24.24
C GLY A 17 -8.50 -2.72 22.90
N SER A 18 -8.97 -3.46 21.88
CA SER A 18 -8.26 -3.55 20.58
C SER A 18 -9.09 -3.27 19.34
N GLN A 19 -10.34 -2.81 19.48
CA GLN A 19 -10.99 -2.12 18.37
C GLN A 19 -10.45 -0.70 18.33
N LYS A 20 -9.35 -0.51 17.60
CA LYS A 20 -8.98 0.80 17.10
C LYS A 20 -10.16 1.27 16.24
N THR A 21 -11.01 2.10 16.84
CA THR A 21 -12.22 2.67 16.26
C THR A 21 -11.90 3.23 14.88
N LEU A 22 -12.89 3.20 13.99
CA LEU A 22 -12.90 3.87 12.68
C LEU A 22 -12.45 5.37 12.71
N SER A 23 -12.18 5.94 13.89
CA SER A 23 -11.79 7.32 14.15
C SER A 23 -10.29 7.64 13.90
N GLN A 24 -9.56 6.78 13.21
CA GLN A 24 -8.33 7.18 12.52
C GLN A 24 -8.51 6.96 11.03
N ILE A 25 -9.47 7.67 10.43
CA ILE A 25 -9.39 7.98 9.01
C ILE A 25 -8.09 8.76 8.86
N SER A 26 -7.02 8.05 8.52
CA SER A 26 -5.74 8.66 8.24
C SER A 26 -5.94 9.46 6.97
N THR A 27 -5.91 10.78 7.05
CA THR A 27 -5.86 11.69 5.87
C THR A 27 -4.47 11.66 5.20
N LYS A 28 -3.72 10.57 5.42
CA LYS A 28 -2.39 10.40 4.88
C LYS A 28 -2.50 10.02 3.42
N ILE A 29 -1.89 10.84 2.57
CA ILE A 29 -1.80 10.60 1.14
C ILE A 29 -0.57 9.74 0.89
N TYR A 30 -0.73 8.70 0.09
CA TYR A 30 0.35 7.85 -0.38
C TYR A 30 0.36 7.89 -1.90
N GLY A 31 1.56 7.86 -2.47
CA GLY A 31 1.69 7.82 -3.91
C GLY A 31 2.98 7.17 -4.37
N GLU A 32 3.00 6.88 -5.67
CA GLU A 32 4.14 6.34 -6.38
C GLU A 32 4.36 7.18 -7.63
N TYR A 33 5.60 7.59 -7.82
CA TYR A 33 6.08 8.10 -9.08
C TYR A 33 6.73 6.96 -9.86
N TYR A 34 6.20 6.74 -11.07
CA TYR A 34 6.75 5.80 -12.03
C TYR A 34 7.33 6.58 -13.21
N SER A 35 8.63 6.43 -13.45
CA SER A 35 9.37 7.19 -14.46
C SER A 35 9.17 6.67 -15.89
N GLY A 36 8.55 5.50 -16.03
CA GLY A 36 8.35 4.84 -17.32
C GLY A 36 6.99 5.19 -17.94
N LYS A 37 6.83 4.79 -19.21
CA LYS A 37 5.52 4.81 -19.84
C LYS A 37 4.64 3.72 -19.23
N ILE A 38 3.38 4.05 -18.91
CA ILE A 38 2.40 3.06 -18.49
C ILE A 38 2.06 2.17 -19.68
N ASP A 39 2.60 0.95 -19.68
CA ASP A 39 2.38 -0.06 -20.70
C ASP A 39 2.17 -1.45 -20.07
N SER A 40 2.26 -2.50 -20.90
CA SER A 40 2.11 -3.88 -20.46
C SER A 40 3.31 -4.42 -19.65
N VAL A 41 4.43 -3.69 -19.60
CA VAL A 41 5.68 -4.13 -18.97
C VAL A 41 6.38 -2.98 -18.26
N TRP A 42 6.23 -2.94 -16.95
CA TRP A 42 6.92 -1.94 -16.16
C TRP A 42 8.37 -2.29 -15.87
N LYS A 43 9.21 -1.26 -15.78
CA LYS A 43 10.64 -1.40 -15.51
C LYS A 43 11.00 -0.78 -14.17
N ALA A 44 11.69 -1.55 -13.34
CA ALA A 44 12.28 -1.05 -12.12
C ALA A 44 13.45 -0.13 -12.48
N THR A 45 13.39 1.12 -12.02
CA THR A 45 14.42 2.13 -12.21
C THR A 45 14.62 2.87 -10.88
N THR A 46 15.82 3.39 -10.64
CA THR A 46 16.10 4.27 -9.48
C THR A 46 15.41 5.63 -9.56
N GLU A 47 14.84 5.96 -10.71
CA GLU A 47 14.01 7.14 -10.90
C GLU A 47 12.61 6.97 -10.31
N ASN A 48 12.16 5.73 -10.10
CA ASN A 48 10.90 5.46 -9.41
C ASN A 48 11.03 5.75 -7.91
N PHE A 49 10.01 6.35 -7.32
CA PHE A 49 9.96 6.57 -5.87
C PHE A 49 8.53 6.46 -5.33
N ILE A 50 8.42 6.06 -4.08
CA ILE A 50 7.18 6.15 -3.31
C ILE A 50 7.27 7.34 -2.35
N PHE A 51 6.13 7.94 -2.06
CA PHE A 51 6.05 9.05 -1.13
C PHE A 51 4.81 8.96 -0.25
N SER A 52 4.85 9.71 0.85
CA SER A 52 3.68 9.95 1.66
C SER A 52 3.69 11.35 2.26
N PHE A 53 2.51 11.97 2.34
CA PHE A 53 2.30 13.24 3.02
C PHE A 53 1.56 13.01 4.32
N ALA A 54 2.06 13.56 5.43
CA ALA A 54 1.28 13.64 6.65
C ALA A 54 0.13 14.62 6.48
N ASN A 55 -0.86 14.53 7.34
CA ASN A 55 -2.04 15.38 7.36
C ASN A 55 -1.73 16.85 7.68
N ASP A 56 -2.57 17.75 7.17
CA ASP A 56 -2.75 19.19 7.46
C ASP A 56 -1.47 20.09 7.50
N ASN A 57 -0.27 19.52 7.36
CA ASN A 57 1.03 20.16 7.47
C ASN A 57 2.06 19.49 6.53
N ASP A 58 1.57 19.08 5.37
CA ASP A 58 2.06 18.10 4.41
C ASP A 58 3.54 18.20 4.00
N THR A 59 4.17 19.37 4.17
CA THR A 59 5.57 19.60 3.76
C THR A 59 6.61 19.19 4.80
N LYS A 60 6.28 19.22 6.11
CA LYS A 60 7.29 18.99 7.15
C LYS A 60 7.56 17.51 7.43
N ASP A 61 6.54 16.67 7.24
CA ASP A 61 6.58 15.23 7.53
C ASP A 61 6.47 14.38 6.25
N MET A 62 6.80 14.97 5.09
CA MET A 62 6.89 14.24 3.84
C MET A 62 7.99 13.18 3.94
N LYS A 63 7.65 11.96 3.52
CA LYS A 63 8.62 10.88 3.36
C LYS A 63 8.70 10.46 1.91
N ILE A 64 9.91 10.22 1.43
CA ILE A 64 10.20 9.71 0.09
C ILE A 64 11.14 8.53 0.22
N CYS A 65 10.90 7.47 -0.55
CA CYS A 65 11.81 6.35 -0.70
C CYS A 65 12.00 6.03 -2.18
N ARG A 66 13.25 6.05 -2.65
CA ARG A 66 13.60 5.68 -4.02
C ARG A 66 13.66 4.17 -4.16
N MET A 67 13.28 3.68 -5.33
CA MET A 67 13.47 2.28 -5.68
C MET A 67 14.96 1.94 -5.66
N ASN A 68 15.30 0.80 -5.06
CA ASN A 68 16.70 0.38 -4.89
C ASN A 68 17.05 -0.88 -5.71
N TYR A 69 16.17 -1.28 -6.62
CA TYR A 69 16.36 -2.40 -7.53
C TYR A 69 16.52 -1.92 -8.98
N HIS A 70 17.40 -2.60 -9.71
CA HIS A 70 17.64 -2.39 -11.13
C HIS A 70 17.16 -3.59 -11.95
N ASP A 71 16.75 -3.33 -13.20
CA ASP A 71 16.51 -4.32 -14.27
C ASP A 71 15.46 -5.40 -14.00
N VAL A 72 14.58 -5.18 -13.01
CA VAL A 72 13.39 -6.01 -12.84
C VAL A 72 12.28 -5.53 -13.77
N THR A 73 11.69 -6.47 -14.52
CA THR A 73 10.50 -6.20 -15.31
C THR A 73 9.26 -6.79 -14.64
N TYR A 74 8.16 -6.07 -14.71
CA TYR A 74 6.88 -6.50 -14.18
C TYR A 74 5.81 -6.46 -15.28
N ASN A 75 5.36 -7.64 -15.71
CA ASN A 75 4.33 -7.75 -16.74
C ASN A 75 2.95 -7.47 -16.14
N THR A 76 2.29 -6.40 -16.59
CA THR A 76 0.99 -5.94 -16.10
C THR A 76 -0.19 -6.56 -16.84
N SER A 77 0.03 -7.17 -18.02
CA SER A 77 -1.02 -7.67 -18.92
C SER A 77 -1.89 -8.81 -18.35
N ASN A 78 -1.42 -9.48 -17.29
CA ASN A 78 -2.10 -10.64 -16.69
C ASN A 78 -3.00 -10.30 -15.49
N TYR A 79 -3.13 -9.03 -15.12
CA TYR A 79 -3.85 -8.67 -13.90
C TYR A 79 -5.15 -7.95 -14.20
N LYS A 80 -6.27 -8.52 -13.74
CA LYS A 80 -7.59 -7.86 -13.57
C LYS A 80 -7.53 -6.77 -12.47
N LYS A 81 -6.44 -6.02 -12.41
CA LYS A 81 -6.09 -5.09 -11.34
C LYS A 81 -5.68 -3.77 -11.96
N LEU A 82 -6.24 -2.68 -11.46
CA LEU A 82 -5.75 -1.35 -11.78
C LEU A 82 -4.45 -1.15 -11.00
N CYS A 83 -3.37 -0.89 -11.71
CA CYS A 83 -2.05 -0.74 -11.11
C CYS A 83 -1.46 0.58 -11.62
N PHE A 84 -0.84 1.36 -10.72
CA PHE A 84 -0.21 2.66 -11.05
C PHE A 84 1.31 2.68 -10.84
N GLY A 85 1.88 1.53 -10.50
CA GLY A 85 3.30 1.27 -10.37
C GLY A 85 3.53 0.00 -9.54
N PHE A 86 4.78 -0.27 -9.20
CA PHE A 86 5.22 -1.46 -8.47
C PHE A 86 4.58 -1.60 -7.09
N ALA A 87 4.23 -0.49 -6.43
CA ALA A 87 3.80 -0.46 -5.03
C ALA A 87 2.29 -0.62 -4.85
N PHE A 88 1.47 0.05 -5.68
CA PHE A 88 0.02 0.10 -5.49
C PHE A 88 -0.76 -0.72 -6.52
N LYS A 89 -1.53 -1.70 -6.04
CA LYS A 89 -2.35 -2.58 -6.88
C LYS A 89 -3.76 -2.66 -6.34
N ILE A 90 -4.74 -2.25 -7.13
CA ILE A 90 -6.15 -2.25 -6.74
C ILE A 90 -6.84 -3.44 -7.39
N SER A 91 -7.53 -4.24 -6.57
CA SER A 91 -8.35 -5.33 -7.06
C SER A 91 -9.64 -5.45 -6.26
N ARG A 92 -10.76 -5.38 -6.96
CA ARG A 92 -12.11 -5.43 -6.37
C ARG A 92 -12.29 -4.31 -5.34
N GLN A 93 -12.25 -4.66 -4.06
CA GLN A 93 -12.52 -3.78 -2.91
C GLN A 93 -11.28 -3.67 -2.00
N HIS A 94 -10.10 -3.98 -2.52
CA HIS A 94 -8.87 -3.95 -1.73
C HIS A 94 -7.74 -3.25 -2.49
N LEU A 95 -7.00 -2.43 -1.75
CA LEU A 95 -5.71 -1.90 -2.14
C LEU A 95 -4.62 -2.81 -1.57
N TYR A 96 -3.81 -3.37 -2.46
CA TYR A 96 -2.63 -4.16 -2.12
C TYR A 96 -1.40 -3.28 -2.24
N ILE A 97 -0.67 -3.14 -1.13
CA ILE A 97 0.56 -2.35 -1.07
C ILE A 97 1.76 -3.31 -0.96
N ASN A 98 2.70 -3.21 -1.90
CA ASN A 98 3.96 -3.96 -1.86
C ASN A 98 5.17 -3.08 -2.21
N ASN A 99 5.91 -2.68 -1.19
CA ASN A 99 7.11 -1.86 -1.31
C ASN A 99 8.42 -2.67 -1.41
N SER A 100 8.37 -3.97 -1.75
CA SER A 100 9.57 -4.83 -1.75
C SER A 100 10.70 -4.36 -2.67
N TYR A 101 10.38 -3.58 -3.70
CA TYR A 101 11.36 -3.02 -4.64
C TYR A 101 12.00 -1.71 -4.16
N TYR A 102 11.51 -1.14 -3.07
CA TYR A 102 11.94 0.16 -2.54
C TYR A 102 12.84 0.02 -1.29
N ASN A 103 12.96 -1.18 -0.71
CA ASN A 103 13.63 -1.39 0.58
C ASN A 103 13.17 -0.39 1.64
N ASP A 104 11.85 -0.23 1.71
CA ASP A 104 11.18 0.80 2.48
C ASP A 104 10.62 0.24 3.79
N ASP A 105 11.00 0.88 4.89
CA ASP A 105 10.51 0.63 6.25
C ASP A 105 9.74 1.84 6.83
N ASN A 106 9.65 2.93 6.06
CA ASN A 106 9.36 4.26 6.58
C ASN A 106 8.17 4.99 5.91
N VAL A 107 7.93 4.75 4.62
CA VAL A 107 6.87 5.36 3.80
C VAL A 107 5.62 4.49 3.84
N LEU A 108 5.74 3.25 3.38
CA LEU A 108 4.70 2.23 3.27
C LEU A 108 5.00 1.09 4.22
N LYS A 109 3.94 0.52 4.80
CA LYS A 109 4.02 -0.81 5.41
C LYS A 109 3.26 -1.76 4.51
N ARG A 110 3.85 -2.93 4.22
CA ARG A 110 3.15 -3.99 3.50
C ARG A 110 1.86 -4.33 4.24
N MET A 111 0.73 -4.02 3.62
CA MET A 111 -0.58 -4.21 4.24
C MET A 111 -1.67 -4.33 3.18
N LEU A 112 -2.77 -4.97 3.57
CA LEU A 112 -4.03 -4.95 2.84
C LEU A 112 -4.85 -3.79 3.39
N MET A 113 -5.14 -2.79 2.56
CA MET A 113 -5.97 -1.65 2.96
C MET A 113 -7.35 -1.74 2.31
N PRO A 114 -8.39 -1.15 2.94
CA PRO A 114 -9.59 -0.74 2.22
C PRO A 114 -9.24 0.09 0.98
N VAL A 115 -10.13 0.12 -0.01
CA VAL A 115 -9.98 1.04 -1.16
C VAL A 115 -9.91 2.47 -0.63
N PRO A 116 -8.99 3.31 -1.14
CA PRO A 116 -8.94 4.73 -0.76
C PRO A 116 -10.23 5.44 -1.16
N GLU A 117 -10.54 6.54 -0.47
CA GLU A 117 -11.68 7.40 -0.79
C GLU A 117 -11.52 8.05 -2.17
N GLU A 118 -10.29 8.43 -2.52
CA GLU A 118 -9.95 9.11 -3.77
C GLU A 118 -8.64 8.56 -4.36
N ILE A 119 -8.54 8.61 -5.70
CA ILE A 119 -7.34 8.25 -6.47
C ILE A 119 -7.16 9.29 -7.56
N GLU A 120 -5.97 9.89 -7.60
CA GLU A 120 -5.58 10.81 -8.66
C GLU A 120 -4.36 10.26 -9.43
N VAL A 121 -4.32 10.52 -10.72
CA VAL A 121 -3.22 10.11 -11.60
C VAL A 121 -2.81 11.29 -12.47
N PHE A 122 -1.52 11.62 -12.42
CA PHE A 122 -0.95 12.73 -13.16
C PHE A 122 0.09 12.21 -14.15
N GLU A 123 -0.03 12.62 -15.41
CA GLU A 123 1.03 12.45 -16.41
C GLU A 123 1.89 13.71 -16.43
N ILE A 124 3.19 13.56 -16.24
CA ILE A 124 4.14 14.67 -16.36
C ILE A 124 4.52 14.82 -17.83
N ILE A 125 4.12 15.93 -18.44
CA ILE A 125 4.46 16.27 -19.82
C ILE A 125 5.61 17.26 -19.78
N SER A 126 6.79 16.87 -20.27
CA SER A 126 7.91 17.78 -20.48
C SER A 126 7.74 18.52 -21.81
N SER A 127 7.83 19.85 -21.76
CA SER A 127 7.84 20.75 -22.92
C SER A 127 9.13 20.69 -23.72
#